data_AF-A0A108U7G6-F1
#
_entry.id   AF-A0A108U7G6-F1
#
_cell.length_a   1.000
_cell.length_b   1.000
_cell.length_c   1.000
_cell.angle_alpha   90.00
_cell.angle_beta   90.00
_cell.angle_gamma   90.00
#
_symmetry.space_group_name_H-M   'P 1'
#
loop_
_entity.id
_entity.type
_entity.pdbx_description
1 polymer ?
#
loop_
_entity_poly.entity_id
_entity_poly.type
_entity_poly.pdbx_seq_one_letter_code
_entity_poly.pdbx_strand_id
1 'polypeptide(L)'
;MQRSQAVVQAYAIVDSMRANAAEAKKGAYNMAAPRCANGVIPKPDSTATLAVADQAAWMQGLAASLGARDSTCGQVTCDSAGLCTVSVRWDDTRGGTAGGESNADKLTYTLQVRL
;
A
#
# COMPACT_ATOMS: atom_id res chain seq x y z
N MET A 1 9.65 12.03 -8.84
CA MET A 1 8.66 12.43 -7.81
C MET A 1 7.72 11.30 -7.37
N GLN A 2 7.51 10.21 -8.13
CA GLN A 2 6.66 9.09 -7.68
C GLN A 2 7.34 8.18 -6.62
N ARG A 3 8.66 8.00 -6.71
CA ARG A 3 9.45 7.27 -5.68
C ARG A 3 9.26 7.82 -4.27
N SER A 4 9.36 9.14 -4.09
CA SER A 4 9.15 9.78 -2.79
C SER A 4 7.72 9.61 -2.29
N GLN A 5 6.72 9.69 -3.18
CA GLN A 5 5.33 9.43 -2.81
C GLN A 5 5.10 7.99 -2.36
N ALA A 6 5.75 7.00 -3.00
CA ALA A 6 5.66 5.61 -2.58
C ALA A 6 6.26 5.38 -1.17
N VAL A 7 7.37 6.04 -0.86
CA VAL A 7 7.97 6.02 0.49
C VAL A 7 7.01 6.61 1.51
N VAL A 8 6.46 7.81 1.24
CA VAL A 8 5.49 8.47 2.13
C VAL A 8 4.27 7.58 2.38
N GLN A 9 3.72 6.96 1.34
CA GLN A 9 2.56 6.08 1.47
C GLN A 9 2.88 4.79 2.26
N ALA A 10 4.09 4.24 2.13
CA ALA A 10 4.51 3.10 2.94
C ALA A 10 4.59 3.46 4.43
N TYR A 11 5.13 4.63 4.77
CA TYR A 11 5.14 5.09 6.17
C TYR A 11 3.74 5.43 6.69
N ALA A 12 2.87 6.00 5.86
CA ALA A 12 1.50 6.34 6.26
C ALA A 12 0.72 5.13 6.81
N ILE A 13 0.75 3.98 6.11
CA ILE A 13 0.08 2.77 6.60
C ILE A 13 0.80 2.16 7.81
N VAL A 14 2.12 2.29 7.90
CA VAL A 14 2.88 1.86 9.09
C VAL A 14 2.46 2.66 10.32
N ASP A 15 2.24 3.96 10.18
CA ASP A 15 1.80 4.80 11.29
C ASP A 15 0.36 4.48 11.72
N SER A 16 -0.54 4.18 10.78
CA SER A 16 -1.86 3.59 11.09
C SER A 16 -1.74 2.27 11.85
N MET A 17 -0.86 1.36 11.41
CA MET A 17 -0.62 0.10 12.11
C MET A 17 -0.05 0.31 13.52
N ARG A 18 0.79 1.32 13.74
CA ARG A 18 1.30 1.67 15.09
C ARG A 18 0.20 2.22 15.98
N ALA A 19 -0.69 3.04 15.43
CA ALA A 19 -1.86 3.53 16.15
C ALA A 19 -2.82 2.38 16.55
N ASN A 20 -2.84 1.30 15.78
CA ASN A 20 -3.64 0.09 16.03
C ASN A 20 -2.77 -1.16 16.24
N ALA A 21 -1.67 -1.04 17.00
CA ALA A 21 -0.64 -2.07 17.09
C ALA A 21 -1.14 -3.42 17.61
N ALA A 22 -2.13 -3.42 18.51
CA ALA A 22 -2.70 -4.66 19.07
C ALA A 22 -3.35 -5.54 17.99
N GLU A 23 -4.15 -4.95 17.10
CA GLU A 23 -4.79 -5.68 16.00
C GLU A 23 -3.83 -5.96 14.86
N ALA A 24 -2.87 -5.05 14.61
CA ALA A 24 -1.83 -5.27 13.61
C ALA A 24 -0.94 -6.49 13.95
N LYS A 25 -0.57 -6.68 15.22
CA LYS A 25 0.14 -7.89 15.70
C LYS A 25 -0.68 -9.17 15.57
N LYS A 26 -2.01 -9.09 15.57
CA LYS A 26 -2.91 -10.21 15.31
C LYS A 26 -3.11 -10.47 13.81
N GLY A 27 -2.47 -9.69 12.93
CA GLY A 27 -2.56 -9.83 11.48
C GLY A 27 -3.78 -9.17 10.86
N ALA A 28 -4.49 -8.27 11.56
CA ALA A 28 -5.68 -7.60 11.02
C ALA A 28 -5.41 -6.76 9.76
N TYR A 29 -4.14 -6.35 9.55
CA TYR A 29 -3.72 -5.60 8.37
C TYR A 29 -3.20 -6.50 7.23
N ASN A 30 -3.08 -7.82 7.44
CA ASN A 30 -2.54 -8.74 6.43
C ASN A 30 -3.46 -8.81 5.21
N MET A 31 -2.85 -8.75 4.03
CA MET A 31 -3.53 -8.88 2.76
C MET A 31 -3.08 -10.17 2.05
N ALA A 32 -4.04 -11.00 1.65
CA ALA A 32 -3.77 -12.25 0.93
C ALA A 32 -3.07 -12.04 -0.43
N ALA A 33 -3.29 -10.89 -1.06
CA ALA A 33 -2.66 -10.49 -2.31
C ALA A 33 -2.51 -8.96 -2.37
N PRO A 34 -1.60 -8.42 -3.20
CA PRO A 34 -1.55 -7.00 -3.48
C PRO A 34 -2.90 -6.48 -3.97
N ARG A 35 -3.35 -5.36 -3.42
CA ARG A 35 -4.53 -4.64 -3.91
C ARG A 35 -4.08 -3.51 -4.80
N CYS A 36 -4.68 -3.39 -5.98
CA CYS A 36 -4.35 -2.35 -6.95
C CYS A 36 -5.41 -1.25 -6.97
N ALA A 37 -4.98 -0.03 -7.24
CA ALA A 37 -5.82 1.17 -7.26
C ALA A 37 -6.50 1.39 -8.62
N ASN A 38 -6.79 0.31 -9.37
CA ASN A 38 -7.39 0.35 -10.71
C ASN A 38 -8.91 0.33 -10.76
N GLY A 39 -9.55 0.19 -9.61
CA GLY A 39 -10.98 0.03 -9.51
C GLY A 39 -11.41 0.16 -8.07
N VAL A 40 -12.72 0.41 -7.91
CA VAL A 40 -13.44 0.69 -6.66
C VAL A 40 -12.68 0.20 -5.42
N ILE A 41 -11.99 1.12 -4.75
CA ILE A 41 -11.45 0.85 -3.43
C ILE A 41 -12.68 0.64 -2.54
N PRO A 42 -12.89 -0.56 -1.97
CA PRO A 42 -14.09 -0.83 -1.20
C PRO A 42 -14.22 0.21 -0.09
N LYS A 43 -15.32 0.95 -0.10
CA LYS A 43 -15.61 1.84 1.01
C LYS A 43 -15.96 0.96 2.21
N PRO A 44 -15.30 1.16 3.37
CA PRO A 44 -15.69 0.45 4.58
C PRO A 44 -17.17 0.74 4.89
N ASP A 45 -17.94 -0.30 5.20
CA ASP A 45 -19.28 -0.11 5.77
C ASP A 45 -19.20 0.29 7.26
N SER A 46 -20.34 0.55 7.88
CA SER A 46 -20.39 0.97 9.30
C SER A 46 -19.97 -0.12 10.29
N THR A 47 -19.76 -1.36 9.83
CA THR A 47 -19.32 -2.50 10.64
C THR A 47 -17.87 -2.88 10.40
N ALA A 48 -17.18 -2.20 9.49
CA ALA A 48 -15.79 -2.45 9.18
C ALA A 48 -14.88 -2.19 10.39
N THR A 49 -13.86 -3.04 10.54
CA THR A 49 -12.84 -2.83 11.56
C THR A 49 -11.98 -1.61 11.22
N LEU A 50 -11.32 -1.03 12.23
CA LEU A 50 -10.38 0.07 12.01
C LEU A 50 -9.28 -0.30 10.99
N ALA A 51 -8.80 -1.54 11.01
CA ALA A 51 -7.81 -2.01 10.04
C ALA A 51 -8.33 -1.96 8.59
N VAL A 52 -9.59 -2.35 8.36
CA VAL A 52 -10.21 -2.25 7.03
C VAL A 52 -10.37 -0.79 6.60
N ALA A 53 -10.75 0.09 7.53
CA ALA A 53 -10.86 1.52 7.27
C ALA A 53 -9.50 2.15 6.90
N ASP A 54 -8.45 1.83 7.64
CA ASP A 54 -7.09 2.30 7.37
C ASP A 54 -6.56 1.80 6.02
N GLN A 55 -6.77 0.51 5.71
CA GLN A 55 -6.40 -0.06 4.41
C GLN A 55 -7.12 0.64 3.26
N ALA A 56 -8.42 0.94 3.41
CA ALA A 56 -9.18 1.65 2.38
C ALA A 56 -8.69 3.09 2.20
N ALA A 57 -8.45 3.82 3.29
CA ALA A 57 -7.89 5.17 3.25
C ALA A 57 -6.49 5.19 2.63
N TRP A 58 -5.64 4.22 2.97
CA TRP A 58 -4.31 4.06 2.38
C TRP A 58 -4.36 3.79 0.88
N MET A 59 -5.24 2.89 0.43
CA MET A 59 -5.43 2.64 -1.01
C MET A 59 -5.90 3.89 -1.74
N GLN A 60 -6.73 4.74 -1.12
CA GLN A 60 -7.15 6.03 -1.70
C GLN A 60 -5.97 7.00 -1.79
N GLY A 61 -5.11 7.03 -0.75
CA GLY A 61 -3.87 7.80 -0.73
C GLY A 61 -2.88 7.37 -1.83
N LEU A 62 -2.73 6.06 -2.05
CA LEU A 62 -1.94 5.50 -3.15
C LEU A 62 -2.48 5.95 -4.51
N ALA A 63 -3.79 5.81 -4.73
CA ALA A 63 -4.44 6.24 -5.96
C ALA A 63 -4.24 7.74 -6.23
N ALA A 64 -4.38 8.58 -5.21
CA ALA A 64 -4.20 10.03 -5.31
C ALA A 64 -2.74 10.44 -5.54
N SER A 65 -1.78 9.71 -4.95
CA SER A 65 -0.36 10.08 -4.98
C SER A 65 0.42 9.52 -6.18
N LEU A 66 0.06 8.32 -6.63
CA LEU A 66 0.79 7.56 -7.67
C LEU A 66 -0.06 7.35 -8.93
N GLY A 67 -1.37 7.63 -8.85
CA GLY A 67 -2.33 7.46 -9.92
C GLY A 67 -3.19 6.20 -9.73
N ALA A 68 -4.49 6.31 -10.06
CA ALA A 68 -5.44 5.21 -10.04
C ALA A 68 -5.25 4.30 -11.28
N ARG A 69 -4.40 3.27 -11.15
CA ARG A 69 -3.98 2.36 -12.23
C ARG A 69 -3.69 0.95 -11.70
N ASP A 70 -3.68 -0.05 -12.60
CA ASP A 70 -3.37 -1.46 -12.30
C ASP A 70 -1.94 -1.67 -11.80
N SER A 71 -1.07 -0.73 -12.15
CA SER A 71 0.32 -0.73 -11.72
C SER A 71 0.51 -0.20 -10.30
N THR A 72 -0.40 0.64 -9.80
CA THR A 72 -0.36 1.21 -8.45
C THR A 72 -0.98 0.23 -7.47
N CYS A 73 -0.16 -0.52 -6.73
CA CYS A 73 -0.65 -1.55 -5.80
C CYS A 73 0.04 -1.48 -4.45
N GLY A 74 -0.69 -1.82 -3.40
CA GLY A 74 -0.21 -1.91 -2.03
C GLY A 74 -0.43 -3.32 -1.47
N GLN A 75 0.50 -3.78 -0.65
CA GLN A 75 0.33 -4.97 0.18
C GLN A 75 0.93 -4.77 1.57
N VAL A 76 0.27 -5.33 2.58
CA VAL A 76 0.81 -5.46 3.94
C VAL A 76 0.83 -6.93 4.32
N THR A 77 1.95 -7.41 4.85
CA THR A 77 2.11 -8.76 5.37
C THR A 77 2.94 -8.74 6.65
N CYS A 78 2.35 -9.18 7.76
CA CYS A 78 2.98 -9.33 9.06
C CYS A 78 3.12 -10.79 9.42
N ASP A 79 4.28 -11.17 9.95
CA ASP A 79 4.51 -12.49 10.54
C ASP A 79 4.02 -12.57 12.00
N SER A 80 4.07 -13.77 12.57
CA SER A 80 3.66 -14.01 13.96
C SER A 80 4.61 -13.38 15.00
N ALA A 81 5.78 -12.89 14.60
CA ALA A 81 6.73 -12.20 15.46
C ALA A 81 6.51 -10.67 15.48
N GLY A 82 5.53 -10.18 14.72
CA GLY A 82 5.21 -8.76 14.59
C GLY A 82 6.12 -8.00 13.62
N LEU A 83 6.86 -8.70 12.76
CA LEU A 83 7.60 -8.09 11.66
C LEU A 83 6.66 -7.93 10.46
N CYS A 84 6.35 -6.68 10.12
CA CYS A 84 5.49 -6.31 9.02
C CYS A 84 6.30 -5.81 7.83
N THR A 85 5.93 -6.29 6.66
CA THR A 85 6.44 -5.84 5.37
C THR A 85 5.33 -5.10 4.63
N VAL A 86 5.62 -3.87 4.22
CA VAL A 86 4.74 -3.04 3.39
C VAL A 86 5.39 -2.92 2.02
N SER A 87 4.66 -3.29 0.98
CA SER A 87 5.11 -3.17 -0.41
C SER A 87 4.20 -2.22 -1.17
N VAL A 88 4.80 -1.24 -1.84
CA VAL A 88 4.12 -0.29 -2.73
C VAL A 88 4.73 -0.43 -4.12
N ARG A 89 3.92 -0.84 -5.08
CA ARG A 89 4.30 -0.95 -6.50
C ARG A 89 3.64 0.17 -7.30
N TRP A 90 4.36 0.74 -8.25
CA TRP A 90 3.83 1.68 -9.25
C TRP A 90 4.61 1.57 -10.56
N ASP A 91 4.14 2.26 -11.59
CA ASP A 91 4.80 2.37 -12.89
C ASP A 91 5.34 3.80 -13.08
N ASP A 92 6.66 3.92 -13.29
CA ASP A 92 7.41 5.18 -13.44
C ASP A 92 7.76 5.49 -14.91
N THR A 93 7.05 4.90 -15.88
CA THR A 93 7.27 5.12 -17.33
C THR A 93 7.24 6.59 -17.76
N ARG A 94 6.55 7.45 -17.00
CA ARG A 94 6.52 8.90 -17.26
C ARG A 94 7.86 9.61 -16.97
N GLY A 95 8.74 8.98 -16.21
CA GLY A 95 10.11 9.45 -15.95
C GLY A 95 11.16 8.83 -16.88
N GLY A 96 10.78 7.86 -17.71
CA GLY A 96 11.66 7.12 -18.62
C GLY A 96 11.59 7.59 -20.08
N THR A 97 12.63 7.28 -20.86
CA THR A 97 12.81 7.67 -22.27
C THR A 97 11.92 6.92 -23.27
N ALA A 98 11.15 5.91 -22.86
CA ALA A 98 10.32 5.09 -23.74
C ALA A 98 8.83 5.35 -23.45
N GLY A 99 8.12 5.96 -24.39
CA GLY A 99 6.70 6.33 -24.27
C GLY A 99 5.72 5.15 -24.32
N GLY A 100 5.84 4.16 -23.42
CA GLY A 100 4.93 3.02 -23.31
C GLY A 100 5.06 2.25 -21.99
N GLU A 101 4.03 1.48 -21.61
CA GLU A 101 4.01 0.64 -20.39
C GLU A 101 4.93 -0.58 -20.52
N SER A 102 6.22 -0.43 -20.19
CA SER A 102 7.19 -1.54 -20.11
C SER A 102 7.30 -2.11 -18.68
N ASN A 103 7.45 -3.43 -18.56
CA ASN A 103 7.72 -4.07 -17.25
C ASN A 103 9.02 -3.58 -16.58
N ALA A 104 9.95 -3.01 -17.36
CA ALA A 104 11.21 -2.44 -16.88
C ALA A 104 11.02 -1.19 -15.98
N ASP A 105 9.86 -0.54 -16.08
CA ASP A 105 9.56 0.72 -15.40
C ASP A 105 8.61 0.53 -14.21
N LYS A 106 8.20 -0.72 -13.95
CA LYS A 106 7.45 -1.08 -12.75
C LYS A 106 8.41 -1.17 -11.56
N LEU A 107 8.23 -0.27 -10.61
CA LEU A 107 9.07 -0.17 -9.42
C LEU A 107 8.29 -0.64 -8.20
N THR A 108 9.00 -1.26 -7.27
CA THR A 108 8.45 -1.66 -5.96
C THR A 108 9.33 -1.08 -4.87
N TYR A 109 8.71 -0.34 -3.95
CA TYR A 109 9.31 0.05 -2.68
C TYR A 109 8.84 -0.91 -1.60
N THR A 110 9.75 -1.37 -0.76
CA THR A 110 9.43 -2.24 0.38
C THR A 110 10.00 -1.65 1.66
N LEU A 111 9.16 -1.59 2.68
CA LEU A 111 9.50 -1.14 4.03
C LEU A 111 9.20 -2.28 5.01
N GLN A 112 10.21 -2.66 5.79
CA GLN A 112 10.03 -3.59 6.91
C GLN A 112 10.04 -2.83 8.23
N VAL A 113 9.09 -3.15 9.10
CA VAL A 113 8.94 -2.54 10.41
C VAL A 113 8.54 -3.59 11.44
N ARG A 114 9.07 -3.47 12.65
CA ARG A 114 8.60 -4.26 13.80
C ARG A 114 7.59 -3.44 14.58
N LEU A 115 6.42 -4.02 14.85
CA LEU A 115 5.34 -3.42 15.65
C LEU A 115 5.46 -3.75 17.14
#